data_AF-A0A9W7AS23-F1
#
_entry.id   AF-A0A9W7AS23-F1
#
_cell.length_a   1.000
_cell.length_b   1.000
_cell.length_c   1.000
_cell.angle_alpha   90.00
_cell.angle_beta   90.00
_cell.angle_gamma   90.00
#
_symmetry.space_group_name_H-M   'P 1'
#
loop_
_entity.id
_entity.type
_entity.pdbx_description
1 polymer ?
#
loop_
_entity_poly.entity_id
_entity_poly.type
_entity_poly.pdbx_seq_one_letter_code
_entity_poly.pdbx_strand_id
1 'polypeptide(L)'
;MEQQSLSREDAEKEYKKFKMNPNDYALEKGEEYYASLGYKSLMDGVISEAEKEGRGDEVRDRISKFKRDSQLKAYAVIGTVIVVFFALKLQYEADPSFFNK
;
A
#
# COMPACT_ATOMS: atom_id res chain seq x y z
N MET A 1 -7.15 -7.18 -29.09
CA MET A 1 -6.04 -6.69 -28.27
C MET A 1 -4.80 -7.43 -28.74
N GLU A 2 -3.90 -6.75 -29.44
CA GLU A 2 -2.62 -7.35 -29.82
C GLU A 2 -1.89 -7.69 -28.52
N GLN A 3 -1.48 -8.96 -28.36
CA GLN A 3 -0.49 -9.30 -27.34
C GLN A 3 0.76 -8.49 -27.68
N GLN A 4 1.02 -7.40 -26.95
CA GLN A 4 2.35 -6.82 -26.94
C GLN A 4 3.27 -7.93 -26.45
N SER A 5 3.95 -8.58 -27.38
CA SER A 5 4.85 -9.67 -27.10
C SER A 5 6.05 -9.09 -26.36
N LEU A 6 5.96 -9.08 -25.02
CA LEU A 6 7.08 -8.84 -24.12
C LEU A 6 8.25 -9.71 -24.57
N SER A 7 9.45 -9.13 -24.55
CA SER A 7 10.64 -9.95 -24.74
C SER A 7 10.66 -11.05 -23.67
N ARG A 8 11.29 -12.18 -23.96
CA ARG A 8 11.41 -13.29 -23.00
C ARG A 8 12.04 -12.81 -21.67
N GLU A 9 13.02 -11.92 -21.76
CA GLU A 9 13.69 -11.34 -20.60
C GLU A 9 12.75 -10.48 -19.76
N ASP A 10 11.94 -9.63 -20.40
CA ASP A 10 10.94 -8.80 -19.72
C ASP A 10 9.84 -9.65 -19.09
N ALA A 11 9.39 -10.71 -19.76
CA ALA A 11 8.41 -11.64 -19.23
C ALA A 11 8.93 -12.38 -17.98
N GLU A 12 10.19 -12.82 -17.98
CA GLU A 12 10.83 -13.44 -16.82
C GLU A 12 10.98 -12.44 -15.65
N LYS A 13 11.25 -11.17 -15.94
CA LYS A 13 11.34 -10.10 -14.93
C LYS A 13 9.98 -9.80 -14.29
N GLU A 14 8.94 -9.64 -15.10
CA GLU A 14 7.57 -9.42 -14.62
C GLU A 14 7.06 -10.62 -13.80
N TYR A 15 7.35 -11.85 -14.24
CA TYR A 15 7.01 -13.06 -13.49
C TYR A 15 7.74 -13.15 -12.14
N LYS A 16 9.01 -12.72 -12.09
CA LYS A 16 9.77 -12.64 -10.83
C LYS A 16 9.18 -11.59 -9.88
N LYS A 17 8.79 -10.42 -10.37
CA LYS A 17 8.10 -9.40 -9.55
C LYS A 17 6.81 -9.96 -8.95
N PHE A 18 5.97 -10.59 -9.79
CA PHE A 18 4.75 -11.26 -9.34
C PHE A 18 5.02 -12.32 -8.26
N LYS A 19 6.07 -13.15 -8.42
CA LYS A 19 6.42 -14.16 -7.41
C LYS A 19 6.92 -13.57 -6.09
N MET A 20 7.66 -12.47 -6.12
CA MET A 20 8.26 -11.88 -4.91
C MET A 20 7.22 -11.17 -4.06
N ASN A 21 6.35 -10.37 -4.66
CA ASN A 21 5.25 -9.73 -3.95
C ASN A 21 4.02 -9.60 -4.87
N PRO A 22 3.12 -10.62 -4.87
CA PRO A 22 1.95 -10.62 -5.74
C PRO A 22 1.02 -9.42 -5.51
N ASN A 23 0.93 -8.93 -4.26
CA ASN A 23 0.03 -7.84 -3.89
C ASN A 23 0.55 -6.51 -4.43
N ASP A 24 1.84 -6.21 -4.21
CA ASP A 24 2.44 -4.98 -4.73
C ASP A 24 2.44 -4.98 -6.26
N TYR A 25 2.70 -6.12 -6.88
CA TYR A 25 2.62 -6.27 -8.33
C TYR A 25 1.22 -5.93 -8.87
N ALA A 26 0.16 -6.46 -8.24
CA ALA A 26 -1.21 -6.16 -8.65
C ALA A 26 -1.57 -4.67 -8.47
N LEU A 27 -1.06 -4.05 -7.40
CA LEU A 27 -1.24 -2.62 -7.15
C LEU A 27 -0.52 -1.76 -8.19
N GLU A 28 0.76 -2.04 -8.46
CA GLU A 28 1.58 -1.36 -9.47
C GLU A 28 0.90 -1.44 -10.85
N LYS A 29 0.46 -2.64 -11.25
CA LYS A 29 -0.25 -2.81 -12.54
C LYS A 29 -1.60 -2.13 -12.59
N GLY A 30 -2.35 -2.12 -11.48
CA GLY A 30 -3.60 -1.39 -11.39
C GLY A 30 -3.36 0.12 -11.54
N GLU A 31 -2.37 0.66 -10.85
CA GLU A 31 -1.99 2.08 -10.95
C GLU A 31 -1.55 2.46 -12.37
N GLU A 32 -0.68 1.67 -12.99
CA GLU A 32 -0.26 1.86 -14.38
C GLU A 32 -1.46 1.86 -15.35
N TYR A 33 -2.37 0.90 -15.18
CA TYR A 33 -3.55 0.77 -16.02
C TYR A 33 -4.45 2.00 -15.93
N TYR A 34 -4.91 2.39 -14.74
CA TYR A 34 -5.82 3.52 -14.61
C TYR A 34 -5.14 4.87 -14.86
N ALA A 35 -3.84 5.00 -14.59
CA ALA A 35 -3.07 6.19 -15.00
C ALA A 35 -3.07 6.34 -16.53
N SER A 36 -2.92 5.24 -17.27
CA SER A 36 -2.99 5.27 -18.75
C SER A 36 -4.36 5.70 -19.29
N LEU A 37 -5.42 5.50 -18.51
CA LEU A 37 -6.78 5.94 -18.82
C LEU A 37 -7.05 7.40 -18.36
N GLY A 38 -6.08 8.07 -17.74
CA GLY A 38 -6.18 9.46 -17.30
C GLY A 38 -6.71 9.65 -15.87
N TYR A 39 -6.85 8.58 -15.09
CA TYR A 39 -7.22 8.70 -13.68
C TYR A 39 -6.01 9.11 -12.84
N LYS A 40 -6.27 9.89 -11.77
CA LYS A 40 -5.23 10.36 -10.85
C LYS A 40 -4.72 9.26 -9.90
N SER A 41 -5.55 8.25 -9.66
CA SER A 41 -5.21 7.12 -8.81
C SER A 41 -5.98 5.86 -9.24
N LEU A 42 -5.44 4.69 -8.85
CA LEU A 42 -6.13 3.40 -8.98
C LEU A 42 -7.55 3.46 -8.40
N MET A 43 -7.71 4.06 -7.22
CA MET A 43 -9.00 4.14 -6.52
C MET A 43 -10.03 4.97 -7.29
N ASP A 44 -9.61 6.07 -7.92
CA ASP A 44 -10.50 6.88 -8.76
C ASP A 44 -10.99 6.11 -9.99
N GLY A 45 -10.10 5.32 -10.60
CA GLY A 45 -10.44 4.43 -11.71
C GLY A 45 -11.45 3.36 -11.31
N VAL A 46 -11.21 2.69 -10.18
CA VAL A 46 -12.12 1.68 -9.62
C VAL A 46 -13.49 2.29 -9.27
N ILE A 47 -13.53 3.50 -8.71
CA ILE A 47 -14.78 4.22 -8.44
C ILE A 47 -15.52 4.50 -9.75
N SER A 48 -14.83 4.98 -10.79
CA SER A 48 -15.46 5.29 -12.08
C SER A 48 -16.04 4.04 -12.76
N GLU A 49 -15.40 2.88 -12.63
CA GLU A 49 -15.97 1.63 -13.12
C GLU A 49 -17.20 1.20 -12.31
N ALA A 50 -17.14 1.31 -10.98
CA ALA A 50 -18.28 1.02 -10.12
C ALA A 50 -19.46 1.96 -10.36
N GLU A 51 -19.22 3.23 -10.73
CA GLU A 51 -20.27 4.18 -11.12
C GLU A 51 -21.04 3.73 -12.36
N LYS A 52 -20.36 3.12 -13.34
CA LYS A 52 -21.02 2.55 -14.53
C LYS A 52 -21.98 1.41 -14.19
N GLU A 53 -21.74 0.73 -13.07
CA GLU A 53 -22.57 -0.36 -12.53
C GLU A 53 -23.59 0.12 -11.48
N GLY A 54 -23.67 1.43 -11.19
CA GLY A 54 -24.55 1.98 -10.16
C GLY A 54 -24.09 1.71 -8.72
N ARG A 55 -22.83 1.31 -8.52
CA ARG A 55 -22.22 0.95 -7.23
C ARG A 55 -21.16 1.96 -6.75
N GLY A 56 -21.07 3.12 -7.39
CA GLY A 56 -20.06 4.14 -7.08
C GLY A 56 -20.04 4.56 -5.61
N ASP A 57 -21.19 4.81 -5.02
CA ASP A 57 -21.29 5.25 -3.61
C ASP A 57 -20.86 4.16 -2.62
N GLU A 58 -21.24 2.90 -2.86
CA GLU A 58 -20.80 1.75 -2.06
C GLU A 58 -19.27 1.64 -2.06
N VAL A 59 -18.66 1.76 -3.25
CA VAL A 59 -17.21 1.62 -3.42
C VAL A 59 -16.47 2.81 -2.81
N ARG A 60 -16.98 4.03 -2.97
CA ARG A 60 -16.43 5.24 -2.31
C ARG A 60 -16.45 5.12 -0.78
N ASP A 61 -17.54 4.62 -0.20
CA ASP A 61 -17.63 4.42 1.25
C ASP A 61 -16.63 3.37 1.74
N ARG A 62 -16.52 2.23 1.02
CA ARG A 62 -15.54 1.18 1.33
C ARG A 62 -14.09 1.68 1.28
N ILE A 63 -13.73 2.46 0.26
CA ILE A 63 -12.40 3.06 0.13
C ILE A 63 -12.16 4.06 1.28
N SER A 64 -13.15 4.88 1.60
CA SER A 64 -13.05 5.86 2.68
C SER A 64 -12.84 5.19 4.04
N LYS A 65 -13.59 4.12 4.32
CA LYS A 65 -13.41 3.30 5.53
C LYS A 65 -12.02 2.67 5.57
N PHE A 66 -11.58 2.06 4.48
CA PHE A 66 -10.24 1.47 4.38
C PHE A 66 -9.14 2.49 4.66
N LYS A 67 -9.24 3.70 4.10
CA LYS A 67 -8.28 4.78 4.30
C LYS A 67 -8.23 5.22 5.77
N ARG A 68 -9.40 5.40 6.40
CA ARG A 68 -9.51 5.76 7.82
C ARG A 68 -8.88 4.70 8.71
N ASP A 69 -9.23 3.44 8.49
CA ASP A 69 -8.72 2.33 9.30
C ASP A 69 -7.20 2.15 9.13
N SER A 70 -6.69 2.38 7.93
CA SER A 70 -5.25 2.35 7.64
C SER A 70 -4.50 3.49 8.33
N GLN A 71 -5.05 4.71 8.31
CA GLN A 71 -4.49 5.86 9.03
C GLN A 71 -4.44 5.60 10.53
N LEU A 72 -5.52 5.06 11.11
CA LEU A 72 -5.57 4.72 12.53
C LEU A 72 -4.49 3.70 12.90
N LYS A 73 -4.31 2.65 12.09
CA LYS A 73 -3.24 1.67 12.29
C LYS A 73 -1.85 2.32 12.18
N ALA A 74 -1.63 3.19 11.21
CA ALA A 74 -0.35 3.89 11.06
C ALA A 74 -0.05 4.76 12.29
N TYR A 75 -1.03 5.51 12.79
CA TYR A 75 -0.86 6.30 14.02
C TYR A 75 -0.62 5.43 15.24
N ALA A 76 -1.29 4.28 15.37
CA ALA A 76 -1.05 3.34 16.46
C ALA A 76 0.39 2.80 16.44
N VAL A 77 0.91 2.45 15.26
CA VAL A 77 2.30 1.99 15.10
C VAL A 77 3.28 3.11 15.45
N ILE A 78 3.10 4.31 14.90
CA ILE A 78 3.95 5.48 15.18
C ILE A 78 3.93 5.79 16.68
N GLY A 79 2.75 5.85 17.29
CA GLY A 79 2.60 6.10 18.72
C GLY A 79 3.32 5.05 19.57
N THR A 80 3.18 3.77 19.21
CA THR A 80 3.88 2.68 19.90
C THR A 80 5.39 2.82 19.81
N VAL A 81 5.92 3.10 18.62
CA VAL A 81 7.36 3.31 18.40
C VAL A 81 7.87 4.48 19.21
N ILE A 82 7.14 5.60 19.24
CA ILE A 82 7.48 6.78 20.05
C ILE A 82 7.52 6.41 21.54
N VAL A 83 6.49 5.76 22.05
CA VAL A 83 6.41 5.36 23.47
C VAL A 83 7.56 4.43 23.84
N VAL A 84 7.85 3.42 23.02
CA VAL A 84 8.97 2.49 23.24
C VAL A 84 10.30 3.25 23.22
N PHE A 85 10.51 4.12 22.24
CA PHE A 85 11.73 4.90 22.13
C PHE A 85 11.97 5.77 23.38
N PHE A 86 10.95 6.50 23.84
CA PHE A 86 11.09 7.34 25.04
C PHE A 86 11.24 6.51 26.31
N ALA A 87 10.55 5.38 26.43
CA ALA A 87 10.72 4.47 27.57
C ALA A 87 12.16 3.92 27.63
N LEU A 88 12.72 3.48 26.50
CA LEU A 88 14.10 3.02 26.41
C LEU A 88 15.11 4.14 26.69
N LYS A 89 14.84 5.36 26.21
CA LYS A 89 15.68 6.53 26.50
C LYS A 89 15.69 6.87 27.99
N LEU A 90 14.52 6.92 28.64
CA LEU A 90 14.43 7.16 30.08
C LEU A 90 15.13 6.05 30.88
N GLN A 91 14.97 4.79 30.46
CA GLN A 91 15.65 3.66 31.09
C GLN A 91 17.18 3.76 30.95
N TYR A 92 17.68 4.19 29.78
CA TYR A 92 19.10 4.42 29.56
C TYR A 92 19.65 5.57 30.42
N GLU A 93 18.91 6.67 30.52
CA GLU A 93 19.30 7.82 31.35
C GLU A 93 19.32 7.45 32.85
N ALA A 94 18.41 6.58 33.29
CA ALA A 94 18.35 6.09 34.66
C ALA A 94 19.42 5.01 34.96
N ASP A 95 19.71 4.12 34.01
CA ASP A 95 20.72 3.07 34.10
C ASP A 95 21.44 2.88 32.75
N PRO A 96 22.59 3.55 32.55
CA PRO A 96 23.35 3.45 31.32
C PRO A 96 23.93 2.05 31.04
N SER A 97 23.98 1.18 32.05
CA SER A 97 24.49 -0.19 31.93
C SER A 97 23.43 -1.19 31.43
N PHE A 98 22.17 -0.75 31.33
CA PHE A 98 21.03 -1.57 30.92
C PHE A 98 21.20 -2.30 29.58
N PHE A 99 21.92 -1.70 28.62
CA PHE A 99 22.18 -2.30 27.30
C PHE A 99 23.54 -3.02 27.17
N ASN A 100 24.37 -3.03 28.22
CA ASN A 100 25.72 -3.62 28.20
C ASN A 100 25.77 -5.03 28.82
N LYS A 101 24.66 -5.78 28.76
CA LYS A 101 24.59 -7.18 29.19
C LYS A 101 24.78 -8.14 28.03
#